data_AF-I3JQS4-F1
#
_entry.id   AF-I3JQS4-F1
#
_cell.length_a   1.000
_cell.length_b   1.000
_cell.length_c   1.000
_cell.angle_alpha   90.00
_cell.angle_beta   90.00
_cell.angle_gamma   90.00
#
_symmetry.space_group_name_H-M   'P 1'
#
loop_
_entity.id
_entity.type
_entity.pdbx_description
1 polymer ?
#
loop_
_entity_poly.entity_id
_entity_poly.type
_entity_poly.pdbx_seq_one_letter_code
_entity_poly.pdbx_strand_id
1 'polypeptide(L)'
;MQAASMDPAEEPPSMLWGLDPVFSAFARLYIRDILEMTESTQVPGIYFYNLHPISKVDVLGTVVYKREREDFFCYGVDDGTGVINCLCWKSDLLKEEREPSKSGAQLSAAAQGGFEPVAELQKLRRAQRTRCHLEIGELLRVRGPVKTSRQQREIKASTYYKVSDPVMAVQISWMMEAPQLYRQCYDKAPQLEPDAAGDSAVSSLSRATKILKDFLKQKSVSRFRPYDVQDLLQPLISSQPQAASADQEPVAGPSACQQLRQLLKEALQILQDEGAVYRKVKSQDEVYLVTVQDKDLLVAVKDIIREDSRREKYVEKGCHVLHILSAVRQRYSLNVSRAALELVLKTLECNSDIISTSDSHYTAI
;
A
#
# COMPACT_ATOMS: atom_id res chain seq x y z
N MET A 1 23.03 20.17 -9.87
CA MET A 1 21.83 20.33 -9.02
C MET A 1 21.93 19.29 -7.92
N GLN A 2 21.81 19.70 -6.68
CA GLN A 2 21.80 18.78 -5.53
C GLN A 2 20.57 17.86 -5.68
N ALA A 3 20.74 16.54 -5.55
CA ALA A 3 19.61 15.63 -5.57
C ALA A 3 18.70 15.99 -4.38
N ALA A 4 17.45 16.38 -4.67
CA ALA A 4 16.50 16.71 -3.63
C ALA A 4 16.17 15.44 -2.82
N SER A 5 16.43 15.49 -1.51
CA SER A 5 15.96 14.49 -0.55
C SER A 5 14.53 14.82 -0.14
N MET A 6 13.68 13.81 0.06
CA MET A 6 12.34 14.04 0.60
C MET A 6 12.39 14.68 1.99
N ASP A 7 11.35 15.45 2.31
CA ASP A 7 11.08 15.84 3.70
C ASP A 7 10.71 14.57 4.50
N PRO A 8 11.40 14.27 5.62
CA PRO A 8 11.10 13.13 6.46
C PRO A 8 9.64 13.06 6.94
N ALA A 9 8.94 14.20 7.02
CA ALA A 9 7.54 14.26 7.45
C ALA A 9 6.55 13.75 6.38
N GLU A 10 6.94 13.76 5.11
CA GLU A 10 6.08 13.34 3.98
C GLU A 10 6.42 11.93 3.47
N GLU A 11 7.57 11.38 3.87
CA GLU A 11 8.03 10.07 3.41
C GLU A 11 7.30 8.91 4.13
N PRO A 12 6.65 7.98 3.41
CA PRO A 12 5.99 6.84 4.03
C PRO A 12 7.01 5.91 4.70
N PRO A 13 6.67 5.27 5.85
CA PRO A 13 7.57 4.34 6.53
C PRO A 13 8.00 3.17 5.62
N SER A 14 9.30 2.85 5.65
CA SER A 14 9.90 1.79 4.82
C SER A 14 9.25 0.41 4.96
N MET A 15 8.66 0.11 6.12
CA MET A 15 7.91 -1.14 6.36
C MET A 15 6.66 -1.27 5.48
N LEU A 16 6.11 -0.16 4.95
CA LEU A 16 4.87 -0.16 4.17
C LEU A 16 5.10 -0.16 2.66
N TRP A 17 6.33 0.07 2.19
CA TRP A 17 6.60 0.21 0.74
C TRP A 17 6.25 -1.05 -0.05
N GLY A 18 6.44 -2.23 0.54
CA GLY A 18 6.11 -3.51 -0.09
C GLY A 18 4.61 -3.74 -0.32
N LEU A 19 3.74 -2.93 0.31
CA LEU A 19 2.29 -2.98 0.10
C LEU A 19 1.89 -2.25 -1.19
N ASP A 20 2.72 -1.35 -1.70
CA ASP A 20 2.50 -0.71 -2.98
C ASP A 20 2.87 -1.68 -4.13
N PRO A 21 1.93 -2.05 -5.01
CA PRO A 21 2.22 -2.96 -6.11
C PRO A 21 3.30 -2.44 -7.06
N VAL A 22 3.51 -1.11 -7.14
CA VAL A 22 4.55 -0.50 -7.97
C VAL A 22 5.94 -0.82 -7.46
N PHE A 23 6.12 -1.01 -6.14
CA PHE A 23 7.44 -1.24 -5.52
C PHE A 23 8.17 -2.46 -6.09
N SER A 24 7.42 -3.53 -6.37
CA SER A 24 7.95 -4.79 -6.89
C SER A 24 7.98 -4.84 -8.42
N ALA A 25 7.31 -3.90 -9.10
CA ALA A 25 7.23 -3.84 -10.55
C ALA A 25 8.41 -3.06 -11.16
N PHE A 26 8.58 -3.16 -12.48
CA PHE A 26 9.39 -2.20 -13.21
C PHE A 26 8.46 -1.11 -13.72
N ALA A 27 8.47 0.05 -13.07
CA ALA A 27 7.60 1.16 -13.41
C ALA A 27 7.97 1.74 -14.79
N ARG A 28 6.97 1.97 -15.64
CA ARG A 28 7.17 2.62 -16.95
C ARG A 28 6.99 4.11 -16.79
N LEU A 29 8.06 4.77 -16.37
CA LEU A 29 8.10 6.21 -16.16
C LEU A 29 8.82 6.90 -17.32
N TYR A 30 8.45 8.14 -17.59
CA TYR A 30 9.21 9.03 -18.44
C TYR A 30 10.59 9.28 -17.85
N ILE A 31 11.59 9.37 -18.71
CA ILE A 31 12.98 9.61 -18.27
C ILE A 31 13.08 10.90 -17.47
N ARG A 32 12.34 11.95 -17.87
CA ARG A 32 12.28 13.20 -17.10
C ARG A 32 11.90 12.96 -15.63
N ASP A 33 10.83 12.21 -15.39
CA ASP A 33 10.36 11.95 -14.03
C ASP A 33 11.37 11.09 -13.27
N ILE A 34 11.98 10.09 -13.94
CA ILE A 34 13.06 9.29 -13.34
C ILE A 34 14.21 10.19 -12.88
N LEU A 35 14.54 11.25 -13.62
CA LEU A 35 15.59 12.20 -13.26
C LEU A 35 15.17 13.18 -12.15
N GLU A 36 13.88 13.47 -12.02
CA GLU A 36 13.31 14.49 -11.11
C GLU A 36 12.75 13.93 -9.80
N MET A 37 12.45 12.63 -9.68
CA MET A 37 11.99 11.98 -8.44
C MET A 37 12.88 12.37 -7.24
N THR A 38 12.40 12.25 -6.01
CA THR A 38 13.22 12.47 -4.81
C THR A 38 13.78 11.14 -4.29
N GLU A 39 15.00 11.14 -3.75
CA GLU A 39 15.57 9.94 -3.13
C GLU A 39 15.11 9.83 -1.66
N SER A 40 14.81 8.61 -1.22
CA SER A 40 14.45 8.29 0.16
C SER A 40 15.55 8.68 1.14
N THR A 41 15.14 9.24 2.29
CA THR A 41 16.05 9.49 3.41
C THR A 41 16.26 8.24 4.28
N GLN A 42 15.31 7.30 4.25
CA GLN A 42 15.37 6.05 5.01
C GLN A 42 16.27 4.99 4.36
N VAL A 43 16.16 4.78 3.04
CA VAL A 43 16.87 3.71 2.31
C VAL A 43 17.44 4.23 0.98
N PRO A 44 18.78 4.31 0.84
CA PRO A 44 19.41 4.71 -0.42
C PRO A 44 19.02 3.82 -1.60
N GLY A 45 18.83 4.42 -2.77
CA GLY A 45 18.43 3.70 -3.98
C GLY A 45 16.93 3.43 -4.12
N ILE A 46 16.10 3.95 -3.21
CA ILE A 46 14.65 4.05 -3.38
C ILE A 46 14.30 5.50 -3.68
N TYR A 47 13.44 5.70 -4.67
CA TYR A 47 13.01 7.02 -5.12
C TYR A 47 11.50 7.13 -5.03
N PHE A 48 10.98 8.35 -4.98
CA PHE A 48 9.54 8.57 -4.90
C PHE A 48 9.02 9.36 -6.08
N TYR A 49 7.99 8.81 -6.71
CA TYR A 49 7.11 9.51 -7.62
C TYR A 49 5.73 9.54 -6.97
N ASN A 50 5.22 10.72 -6.61
CA ASN A 50 3.89 10.88 -6.02
C ASN A 50 3.60 9.91 -4.85
N LEU A 51 4.57 9.79 -3.92
CA LEU A 51 4.56 8.86 -2.77
C LEU A 51 4.65 7.36 -3.10
N HIS A 52 4.71 6.97 -4.37
CA HIS A 52 5.02 5.59 -4.75
C HIS A 52 6.52 5.32 -4.61
N PRO A 53 6.94 4.29 -3.86
CA PRO A 53 8.34 3.92 -3.77
C PRO A 53 8.78 3.17 -5.04
N ILE A 54 9.69 3.78 -5.79
CA ILE A 54 10.23 3.30 -7.06
C ILE A 54 11.67 2.84 -6.85
N SER A 55 11.90 1.54 -7.13
CA SER A 55 13.25 0.95 -7.13
C SER A 55 13.73 0.57 -8.53
N LYS A 56 12.80 0.17 -9.41
CA LYS A 56 13.07 -0.40 -10.73
C LYS A 56 12.20 0.25 -11.80
N VAL A 57 12.77 0.46 -12.97
CA VAL A 57 12.12 1.12 -14.10
C VAL A 57 12.24 0.31 -15.38
N ASP A 58 11.30 0.52 -16.30
CA ASP A 58 11.26 -0.04 -17.67
C ASP A 58 11.16 1.13 -18.65
N VAL A 59 12.23 1.36 -19.40
CA VAL A 59 12.38 2.49 -20.33
C VAL A 59 12.55 1.96 -21.75
N LEU A 60 11.88 2.63 -22.69
CA LEU A 60 12.03 2.43 -24.12
C LEU A 60 12.47 3.77 -24.74
N GLY A 61 13.57 3.78 -25.48
CA GLY A 61 14.05 5.00 -26.11
C GLY A 61 15.15 4.76 -27.14
N THR A 62 15.51 5.82 -27.84
CA THR A 62 16.54 5.79 -28.89
C THR A 62 17.91 5.96 -28.26
N VAL A 63 18.88 5.15 -28.70
CA VAL A 63 20.28 5.31 -28.27
C VAL A 63 20.85 6.57 -28.91
N VAL A 64 21.13 7.58 -28.09
CA VAL A 64 21.74 8.86 -28.52
C VAL A 64 23.22 8.96 -28.14
N TYR A 65 23.66 8.08 -27.25
CA TYR A 65 25.05 8.00 -26.79
C TYR A 65 25.47 6.56 -26.59
N LYS A 66 26.72 6.24 -26.92
CA LYS A 66 27.32 4.93 -26.69
C LYS A 66 28.75 5.09 -26.18
N ARG A 67 29.04 4.45 -25.06
CA ARG A 67 30.40 4.27 -24.53
C ARG A 67 30.61 2.83 -24.15
N GLU A 68 31.61 2.21 -24.75
CA GLU A 68 31.97 0.83 -24.42
C GLU A 68 33.06 0.78 -23.34
N ARG A 69 32.88 -0.14 -22.39
CA ARG A 69 33.88 -0.52 -21.37
C ARG A 69 34.13 -2.02 -21.48
N GLU A 70 35.10 -2.51 -20.72
CA GLU A 70 35.47 -3.94 -20.73
C GLU A 70 34.28 -4.85 -20.37
N ASP A 71 33.55 -4.53 -19.30
CA ASP A 71 32.47 -5.37 -18.77
C ASP A 71 31.05 -4.93 -19.14
N PHE A 72 30.87 -3.72 -19.64
CA PHE A 72 29.54 -3.17 -19.91
C PHE A 72 29.54 -2.12 -21.02
N PHE A 73 28.37 -1.92 -21.60
CA PHE A 73 28.06 -0.77 -22.45
C PHE A 73 27.34 0.29 -21.61
N CYS A 74 27.68 1.54 -21.81
CA CYS A 74 26.95 2.69 -21.27
C CYS A 74 26.24 3.39 -22.43
N TYR A 75 24.93 3.18 -22.52
CA TYR A 75 24.09 3.81 -23.53
C TYR A 75 23.36 5.02 -22.92
N GLY A 76 23.39 6.16 -23.59
CA GLY A 76 22.44 7.24 -23.29
C GLY A 76 21.17 7.01 -24.10
N VAL A 77 20.04 6.90 -23.41
CA VAL A 77 18.74 6.58 -23.98
C VAL A 77 17.85 7.81 -23.89
N ASP A 78 17.22 8.18 -25.00
CA ASP A 78 16.30 9.31 -25.13
C ASP A 78 14.89 8.81 -25.47
N ASP A 79 13.91 9.16 -24.64
CA ASP A 79 12.48 8.85 -24.84
C ASP A 79 11.67 10.08 -25.32
N GLY A 80 12.33 11.19 -25.62
CA GLY A 80 11.72 12.48 -25.97
C GLY A 80 11.37 13.35 -24.77
N THR A 81 11.46 12.84 -23.54
CA THR A 81 11.26 13.62 -22.29
C THR A 81 12.57 13.94 -21.59
N GLY A 82 13.60 13.11 -21.78
CA GLY A 82 14.92 13.32 -21.22
C GLY A 82 15.89 12.24 -21.68
N VAL A 83 17.16 12.37 -21.27
CA VAL A 83 18.22 11.41 -21.59
C VAL A 83 18.80 10.83 -20.32
N ILE A 84 18.89 9.50 -20.22
CA ILE A 84 19.47 8.80 -19.07
C ILE A 84 20.52 7.77 -19.48
N ASN A 85 21.56 7.62 -18.67
CA ASN A 85 22.59 6.60 -18.88
C ASN A 85 22.10 5.24 -18.38
N CYS A 86 22.24 4.23 -19.23
CA CYS A 86 21.91 2.84 -18.98
C CYS A 86 23.18 1.99 -19.02
N LEU A 87 23.50 1.36 -17.89
CA LEU A 87 24.65 0.47 -17.73
C LEU A 87 24.23 -0.97 -18.07
N CYS A 88 24.60 -1.42 -19.26
CA CYS A 88 24.24 -2.68 -19.87
C CYS A 88 25.42 -3.67 -19.82
N TRP A 89 25.40 -4.59 -18.84
CA TRP A 89 26.48 -5.55 -18.62
C TRP A 89 26.60 -6.56 -19.76
N LYS A 90 27.82 -6.76 -20.25
CA LYS A 90 28.13 -7.77 -21.25
C LYS A 90 28.00 -9.14 -20.61
N SER A 91 27.17 -10.00 -21.19
CA SER A 91 27.09 -11.40 -20.78
C SER A 91 28.40 -12.13 -21.08
N ASP A 92 28.68 -13.21 -20.35
CA ASP A 92 29.87 -14.04 -20.61
C ASP A 92 29.90 -14.58 -22.06
N LEU A 93 28.71 -14.78 -22.64
CA LEU A 93 28.52 -15.17 -24.05
C LEU A 93 29.03 -14.12 -25.07
N LEU A 94 29.12 -12.85 -24.68
CA LEU A 94 29.74 -11.78 -25.46
C LEU A 94 31.26 -11.72 -25.23
N LYS A 95 31.78 -12.27 -24.12
CA LYS A 95 33.20 -12.25 -23.74
C LYS A 95 34.02 -13.40 -24.33
N GLU A 96 33.39 -14.51 -24.73
CA GLU A 96 34.02 -15.70 -25.33
C GLU A 96 34.68 -15.50 -26.72
N GLU A 97 35.00 -14.26 -27.12
CA GLU A 97 35.81 -14.00 -28.33
C GLU A 97 37.32 -14.12 -28.13
N ARG A 98 37.81 -14.40 -26.90
CA ARG A 98 39.22 -14.77 -26.72
C ARG A 98 39.43 -16.24 -27.11
N GLU A 99 39.57 -16.46 -28.41
CA GLU A 99 40.07 -17.66 -29.12
C GLU A 99 39.25 -18.96 -28.97
N PRO A 100 38.59 -19.46 -30.03
CA PRO A 100 38.21 -20.85 -30.08
C PRO A 100 39.48 -21.69 -30.23
N SER A 101 39.96 -22.27 -29.12
CA SER A 101 40.98 -23.31 -29.14
C SER A 101 40.57 -24.41 -30.11
N LYS A 102 41.35 -24.56 -31.18
CA LYS A 102 41.26 -25.64 -32.17
C LYS A 102 41.48 -27.00 -31.50
N SER A 103 40.46 -27.57 -30.88
CA SER A 103 40.46 -29.00 -30.54
C SER A 103 39.56 -29.72 -31.55
N GLY A 104 40.22 -30.36 -32.52
CA GLY A 104 39.57 -31.14 -33.55
C GLY A 104 38.82 -32.33 -32.98
N ALA A 105 37.59 -32.50 -33.43
CA ALA A 105 36.91 -33.78 -33.44
C ALA A 105 36.15 -33.86 -34.76
N GLN A 106 36.77 -34.47 -35.77
CA GLN A 106 36.06 -34.99 -36.92
C GLN A 106 35.12 -36.10 -36.42
N LEU A 107 33.82 -35.90 -36.55
CA LEU A 107 32.86 -36.99 -36.58
C LEU A 107 31.96 -36.84 -37.81
N SER A 108 31.79 -37.99 -38.44
CA SER A 108 31.40 -38.24 -39.81
C SER A 108 29.90 -38.11 -40.10
N ALA A 109 29.62 -37.80 -41.37
CA ALA A 109 28.52 -38.29 -42.19
C ALA A 109 27.06 -37.98 -41.81
N ALA A 110 26.49 -37.05 -42.60
CA ALA A 110 25.20 -37.17 -43.27
C ALA A 110 23.98 -37.67 -42.47
N ALA A 111 23.19 -36.72 -41.97
CA ALA A 111 21.75 -36.86 -41.85
C ALA A 111 21.08 -35.68 -42.57
N GLN A 112 20.38 -35.97 -43.67
CA GLN A 112 19.51 -35.03 -44.38
C GLN A 112 18.42 -34.51 -43.44
N GLY A 113 18.34 -33.18 -43.26
CA GLY A 113 17.20 -32.51 -42.61
C GLY A 113 17.11 -32.61 -41.08
N GLY A 114 18.17 -32.99 -40.36
CA GLY A 114 18.16 -33.07 -38.90
C GLY A 114 18.57 -31.76 -38.21
N PHE A 115 17.86 -31.38 -37.14
CA PHE A 115 18.26 -30.32 -36.21
C PHE A 115 19.66 -30.63 -35.65
N GLU A 116 20.65 -29.78 -35.95
CA GLU A 116 22.04 -29.92 -35.49
C GLU A 116 22.25 -29.01 -34.27
N PRO A 117 22.29 -29.56 -33.03
CA PRO A 117 22.23 -28.75 -31.83
C PRO A 117 23.38 -27.74 -31.69
N VAL A 118 24.57 -28.04 -32.22
CA VAL A 118 25.73 -27.13 -32.12
C VAL A 118 25.56 -25.94 -33.05
N ALA A 119 25.18 -26.15 -34.32
CA ALA A 119 24.87 -25.06 -35.25
C ALA A 119 23.70 -24.21 -34.75
N GLU A 120 22.65 -24.82 -34.20
CA GLU A 120 21.51 -24.08 -33.65
C GLU A 120 21.89 -23.28 -32.41
N LEU A 121 22.74 -23.82 -31.53
CA LEU A 121 23.31 -23.07 -30.40
C LEU A 121 24.21 -21.91 -30.88
N GLN A 122 25.01 -22.11 -31.94
CA GLN A 122 25.82 -21.04 -32.52
C GLN A 122 24.96 -19.94 -33.14
N LYS A 123 23.89 -20.30 -33.86
CA LYS A 123 22.91 -19.33 -34.40
C LYS A 123 22.25 -18.55 -33.27
N LEU A 124 21.82 -19.22 -32.20
CA LEU A 124 21.24 -18.58 -31.01
C LEU A 124 22.20 -17.60 -30.36
N ARG A 125 23.47 -18.00 -30.15
CA ARG A 125 24.51 -17.12 -29.60
C ARG A 125 24.69 -15.87 -30.46
N ARG A 126 24.81 -16.01 -31.79
CA ARG A 126 24.91 -14.87 -32.71
C ARG A 126 23.69 -13.95 -32.62
N ALA A 127 22.48 -14.51 -32.64
CA ALA A 127 21.25 -13.75 -32.52
C ALA A 127 21.16 -12.98 -31.19
N GLN A 128 21.57 -13.61 -30.08
CA GLN A 128 21.62 -12.97 -28.76
C GLN A 128 22.64 -11.82 -28.73
N ARG A 129 23.80 -11.98 -29.37
CA ARG A 129 24.80 -10.90 -29.47
C ARG A 129 24.25 -9.71 -30.25
N THR A 130 23.68 -9.94 -31.43
CA THR A 130 23.06 -8.88 -32.24
C THR A 130 21.93 -8.16 -31.50
N ARG A 131 21.25 -8.87 -30.59
CA ARG A 131 20.18 -8.29 -29.76
C ARG A 131 20.69 -7.47 -28.59
N CYS A 132 21.92 -7.69 -28.11
CA CYS A 132 22.52 -7.05 -26.93
C CYS A 132 23.67 -6.07 -27.27
N HIS A 133 23.94 -5.85 -28.55
CA HIS A 133 24.87 -4.84 -29.05
C HIS A 133 24.09 -3.84 -29.91
N LEU A 134 24.13 -2.56 -29.53
CA LEU A 134 23.33 -1.52 -30.17
C LEU A 134 24.22 -0.39 -30.69
N GLU A 135 23.76 0.26 -31.74
CA GLU A 135 24.36 1.48 -32.30
C GLU A 135 23.50 2.72 -32.05
N ILE A 136 24.10 3.90 -32.24
CA ILE A 136 23.39 5.18 -32.12
C ILE A 136 22.26 5.23 -33.17
N GLY A 137 21.08 5.70 -32.75
CA GLY A 137 19.86 5.74 -33.56
C GLY A 137 19.00 4.49 -33.44
N GLU A 138 19.48 3.42 -32.80
CA GLU A 138 18.69 2.20 -32.60
C GLU A 138 17.79 2.29 -31.37
N LEU A 139 16.66 1.58 -31.43
CA LEU A 139 15.69 1.53 -30.34
C LEU A 139 16.10 0.49 -29.30
N LEU A 140 16.21 0.94 -28.05
CA LEU A 140 16.63 0.15 -26.90
C LEU A 140 15.52 0.09 -25.86
N ARG A 141 15.22 -1.11 -25.37
CA ARG A 141 14.47 -1.30 -24.13
C ARG A 141 15.38 -1.72 -23.00
N VAL A 142 15.30 -1.02 -21.87
CA VAL A 142 16.11 -1.28 -20.67
C VAL A 142 15.21 -1.43 -19.47
N ARG A 143 15.43 -2.50 -18.70
CA ARG A 143 14.78 -2.74 -17.41
C ARG A 143 15.83 -2.90 -16.34
N GLY A 144 15.72 -2.17 -15.25
CA GLY A 144 16.70 -2.27 -14.16
C GLY A 144 16.42 -1.34 -12.99
N PRO A 145 17.14 -1.53 -11.88
CA PRO A 145 17.14 -0.58 -10.78
C PRO A 145 17.74 0.77 -11.16
N VAL A 146 17.16 1.84 -10.60
CA VAL A 146 17.70 3.20 -10.68
C VAL A 146 18.77 3.38 -9.60
N LYS A 147 19.86 4.06 -9.93
CA LYS A 147 20.92 4.40 -8.97
C LYS A 147 21.40 5.83 -9.18
N THR A 148 21.62 6.55 -8.09
CA THR A 148 22.35 7.80 -8.09
C THR A 148 23.83 7.52 -7.84
N SER A 149 24.70 7.93 -8.75
CA SER A 149 26.15 7.89 -8.58
C SER A 149 26.72 9.27 -8.87
N ARG A 150 27.46 9.84 -7.92
CA ARG A 150 28.08 11.18 -8.07
C ARG A 150 27.07 12.26 -8.51
N GLN A 151 25.87 12.24 -7.93
CA GLN A 151 24.75 13.15 -8.26
C GLN A 151 24.17 13.00 -9.67
N GLN A 152 24.49 11.92 -10.40
CA GLN A 152 23.86 11.58 -11.67
C GLN A 152 23.04 10.30 -11.52
N ARG A 153 21.82 10.31 -12.07
CA ARG A 153 20.96 9.12 -12.11
C ARG A 153 21.28 8.27 -13.31
N GLU A 154 21.35 6.97 -13.06
CA GLU A 154 21.66 5.95 -14.04
C GLU A 154 20.77 4.73 -13.81
N ILE A 155 20.50 3.96 -14.87
CA ILE A 155 19.79 2.69 -14.79
C ILE A 155 20.82 1.57 -14.90
N LYS A 156 20.95 0.74 -13.87
CA LYS A 156 21.76 -0.48 -13.96
C LYS A 156 20.89 -1.57 -14.58
N ALA A 157 21.09 -1.89 -15.86
CA ALA A 157 20.23 -2.83 -16.57
C ALA A 157 20.30 -4.23 -15.97
N SER A 158 19.14 -4.78 -15.59
CA SER A 158 18.94 -6.20 -15.32
C SER A 158 18.64 -6.97 -16.61
N THR A 159 17.92 -6.33 -17.52
CA THR A 159 17.63 -6.86 -18.87
C THR A 159 17.63 -5.71 -19.85
N TYR A 160 18.23 -5.91 -21.02
CA TYR A 160 18.20 -4.93 -22.09
C TYR A 160 18.29 -5.64 -23.44
N TYR A 161 17.65 -5.06 -24.47
CA TYR A 161 17.74 -5.58 -25.82
C TYR A 161 17.32 -4.54 -26.87
N LYS A 162 17.89 -4.70 -28.07
CA LYS A 162 17.46 -4.01 -29.28
C LYS A 162 16.01 -4.37 -29.62
N VAL A 163 15.20 -3.36 -29.88
CA VAL A 163 13.82 -3.50 -30.34
C VAL A 163 13.78 -3.24 -31.84
N SER A 164 13.30 -4.22 -32.60
CA SER A 164 13.07 -4.05 -34.05
C SER A 164 11.68 -3.47 -34.26
N ASP A 165 11.62 -2.18 -34.57
CA ASP A 165 10.36 -1.45 -34.76
C ASP A 165 10.34 -0.65 -36.08
N PRO A 166 10.39 -1.33 -37.24
CA PRO A 166 10.55 -0.67 -38.54
C PRO A 166 9.36 0.23 -38.93
N VAL A 167 8.20 0.03 -38.32
CA VAL A 167 6.95 0.78 -38.59
C VAL A 167 6.46 1.56 -37.36
N MET A 168 7.33 1.76 -36.36
CA MET A 168 7.06 2.52 -35.14
C MET A 168 5.87 2.02 -34.29
N ALA A 169 5.40 0.79 -34.51
CA ALA A 169 4.24 0.25 -33.81
C ALA A 169 4.48 0.12 -32.30
N VAL A 170 5.69 -0.29 -31.90
CA VAL A 170 6.06 -0.43 -30.48
C VAL A 170 6.18 0.93 -29.82
N GLN A 171 6.84 1.89 -30.47
CA GLN A 171 6.96 3.26 -29.97
C GLN A 171 5.58 3.94 -29.83
N ILE A 172 4.70 3.80 -30.82
CA ILE A 172 3.34 4.36 -30.76
C ILE A 172 2.54 3.73 -29.62
N SER A 173 2.55 2.40 -29.47
CA SER A 173 1.87 1.72 -28.34
C SER A 173 2.43 2.21 -27.00
N TRP A 174 3.76 2.37 -26.88
CA TRP A 174 4.38 2.90 -25.67
C TRP A 174 3.92 4.32 -25.33
N MET A 175 3.88 5.21 -26.34
CA MET A 175 3.42 6.60 -26.20
C MET A 175 1.93 6.70 -25.82
N MET A 176 1.12 5.71 -26.18
CA MET A 176 -0.30 5.66 -25.82
C MET A 176 -0.53 5.03 -24.43
N GLU A 177 0.26 4.02 -24.06
CA GLU A 177 0.16 3.31 -22.78
C GLU A 177 0.73 4.11 -21.61
N ALA A 178 1.86 4.79 -21.77
CA ALA A 178 2.52 5.51 -20.68
C ALA A 178 1.58 6.57 -20.03
N PRO A 179 0.92 7.47 -20.77
CA PRO A 179 -0.04 8.41 -20.18
C PRO A 179 -1.20 7.73 -19.44
N GLN A 180 -1.63 6.54 -19.89
CA GLN A 180 -2.70 5.79 -19.22
C GLN A 180 -2.22 5.24 -17.88
N LEU A 181 -0.99 4.70 -17.83
CA LEU A 181 -0.39 4.22 -16.58
C LEU A 181 -0.24 5.34 -15.55
N TYR A 182 0.18 6.53 -15.98
CA TYR A 182 0.24 7.71 -15.11
C TYR A 182 -1.13 8.03 -14.51
N ARG A 183 -2.14 8.25 -15.35
CA ARG A 183 -3.50 8.61 -14.87
C ARG A 183 -4.16 7.52 -14.02
N GLN A 184 -3.92 6.26 -14.34
CA GLN A 184 -4.64 5.15 -13.72
C GLN A 184 -3.94 4.60 -12.47
N CYS A 185 -2.61 4.74 -12.40
CA CYS A 185 -1.77 4.15 -11.36
C CYS A 185 -0.86 5.19 -10.69
N TYR A 186 0.10 5.80 -11.39
CA TYR A 186 1.19 6.55 -10.75
C TYR A 186 0.78 7.93 -10.19
N ASP A 187 -0.20 8.60 -10.80
CA ASP A 187 -0.68 9.91 -10.34
C ASP A 187 -1.73 9.79 -9.23
N LYS A 188 -2.22 8.57 -8.96
CA LYS A 188 -3.16 8.31 -7.87
C LYS A 188 -2.37 7.97 -6.63
N ALA A 189 -2.53 8.74 -5.56
CA ALA A 189 -1.87 8.46 -4.30
C ALA A 189 -2.03 6.98 -3.88
N PRO A 190 -0.96 6.32 -3.41
CA PRO A 190 -1.02 4.93 -3.02
C PRO A 190 -2.09 4.75 -1.94
N GLN A 191 -3.13 4.00 -2.27
CA GLN A 191 -4.14 3.59 -1.31
C GLN A 191 -3.56 2.47 -0.47
N LEU A 192 -2.74 2.83 0.51
CA LEU A 192 -2.40 1.98 1.64
C LEU A 192 -3.65 1.85 2.52
N GLU A 193 -4.72 1.27 1.97
CA GLU A 193 -5.78 0.72 2.80
C GLU A 193 -5.10 -0.32 3.70
N PRO A 194 -5.34 -0.31 5.02
CA PRO A 194 -4.83 -1.34 5.93
C PRO A 194 -5.22 -2.79 5.57
N ASP A 195 -5.91 -3.06 4.45
CA ASP A 195 -6.62 -4.30 4.16
C ASP A 195 -6.55 -4.69 2.66
N ALA A 196 -5.36 -5.02 2.15
CA ALA A 196 -5.20 -5.62 0.80
C ALA A 196 -4.31 -6.88 0.77
N ALA A 197 -4.18 -7.57 1.92
CA ALA A 197 -3.64 -8.92 2.00
C ALA A 197 -4.75 -9.88 2.45
N GLY A 198 -5.45 -10.44 1.47
CA GLY A 198 -6.34 -11.59 1.65
C GLY A 198 -7.82 -11.24 1.84
N ASP A 199 -8.55 -11.17 0.71
CA ASP A 199 -10.02 -11.35 0.62
C ASP A 199 -10.50 -12.75 1.10
N SER A 200 -9.69 -13.46 1.90
CA SER A 200 -10.03 -14.70 2.58
C SER A 200 -9.77 -14.65 4.11
N ALA A 201 -9.26 -13.54 4.66
CA ALA A 201 -8.88 -13.46 6.09
C ALA A 201 -9.48 -12.29 6.88
N VAL A 202 -10.12 -11.32 6.23
CA VAL A 202 -10.99 -10.36 6.93
C VAL A 202 -12.33 -11.05 7.13
N SER A 203 -12.56 -11.58 8.35
CA SER A 203 -13.88 -12.12 8.72
C SER A 203 -14.97 -11.12 8.31
N SER A 204 -16.11 -11.59 7.82
CA SER A 204 -17.27 -10.75 7.52
C SER A 204 -17.57 -9.75 8.65
N LEU A 205 -17.20 -10.13 9.88
CA LEU A 205 -17.26 -9.33 11.10
C LEU A 205 -16.43 -8.05 11.08
N SER A 206 -15.16 -8.08 10.67
CA SER A 206 -14.33 -6.87 10.65
C SER A 206 -14.78 -5.90 9.55
N ARG A 207 -15.23 -6.43 8.40
CA ARG A 207 -15.84 -5.62 7.35
C ARG A 207 -17.15 -4.97 7.80
N ALA A 208 -18.00 -5.72 8.50
CA ALA A 208 -19.22 -5.17 9.11
C ALA A 208 -18.90 -4.06 10.13
N THR A 209 -17.90 -4.28 10.98
CA THR A 209 -17.46 -3.31 11.98
C THR A 209 -16.97 -2.01 11.33
N LYS A 210 -16.16 -2.09 10.26
CA LYS A 210 -15.69 -0.92 9.49
C LYS A 210 -16.86 -0.15 8.87
N ILE A 211 -17.76 -0.83 8.17
CA ILE A 211 -18.96 -0.21 7.56
C ILE A 211 -19.78 0.57 8.59
N LEU A 212 -20.05 -0.04 9.75
CA LEU A 212 -20.80 0.61 10.82
C LEU A 212 -20.05 1.84 11.35
N LYS A 213 -18.75 1.71 11.64
CA LYS A 213 -17.92 2.81 12.17
C LYS A 213 -17.87 4.00 11.22
N ASP A 214 -17.71 3.75 9.93
CA ASP A 214 -17.67 4.78 8.89
C ASP A 214 -19.03 5.46 8.72
N PHE A 215 -20.12 4.68 8.71
CA PHE A 215 -21.48 5.22 8.65
C PHE A 215 -21.79 6.15 9.84
N LEU A 216 -21.49 5.70 11.06
CA LEU A 216 -21.75 6.49 12.28
C LEU A 216 -20.99 7.83 12.26
N LYS A 217 -19.75 7.82 11.77
CA LYS A 217 -18.94 9.04 11.60
C LYS A 217 -19.49 9.93 10.50
N GLN A 218 -19.67 9.40 9.29
CA GLN A 218 -20.06 10.16 8.11
C GLN A 218 -21.44 10.82 8.27
N LYS A 219 -22.38 10.12 8.90
CA LYS A 219 -23.74 10.63 9.15
C LYS A 219 -23.89 11.34 10.48
N SER A 220 -22.81 11.46 11.27
CA SER A 220 -22.82 12.09 12.60
C SER A 220 -23.96 11.56 13.49
N VAL A 221 -24.12 10.24 13.50
CA VAL A 221 -25.21 9.58 14.24
C VAL A 221 -24.95 9.69 15.73
N SER A 222 -25.92 10.19 16.50
CA SER A 222 -25.80 10.30 17.97
C SER A 222 -26.31 9.06 18.71
N ARG A 223 -27.37 8.43 18.19
CA ARG A 223 -27.98 7.22 18.72
C ARG A 223 -28.66 6.44 17.61
N PHE A 224 -28.74 5.12 17.77
CA PHE A 224 -29.40 4.23 16.82
C PHE A 224 -29.86 2.95 17.52
N ARG A 225 -30.83 2.27 16.91
CA ARG A 225 -31.23 0.91 17.24
C ARG A 225 -30.59 -0.07 16.23
N PRO A 226 -30.35 -1.34 16.60
CA PRO A 226 -29.72 -2.31 15.71
C PRO A 226 -30.36 -2.41 14.33
N TYR A 227 -31.70 -2.38 14.25
CA TYR A 227 -32.40 -2.49 12.98
C TYR A 227 -32.22 -1.26 12.06
N ASP A 228 -31.87 -0.08 12.61
CA ASP A 228 -31.61 1.13 11.81
C ASP A 228 -30.36 1.00 10.93
N VAL A 229 -29.43 0.11 11.30
CA VAL A 229 -28.14 -0.11 10.63
C VAL A 229 -28.04 -1.50 10.02
N GLN A 230 -29.07 -2.32 10.15
CA GLN A 230 -29.06 -3.72 9.71
C GLN A 230 -28.90 -3.84 8.19
N ASP A 231 -29.57 -2.98 7.42
CA ASP A 231 -29.55 -3.02 5.95
C ASP A 231 -28.16 -2.68 5.38
N LEU A 232 -27.33 -1.95 6.14
CA LEU A 232 -25.95 -1.63 5.73
C LEU A 232 -25.08 -2.87 5.56
N LEU A 233 -25.43 -3.96 6.25
CA LEU A 233 -24.66 -5.21 6.27
C LEU A 233 -25.21 -6.27 5.31
N GLN A 234 -26.35 -6.02 4.66
CA GLN A 234 -26.96 -6.95 3.71
C GLN A 234 -26.01 -7.36 2.55
N PRO A 235 -25.20 -6.46 1.95
CA PRO A 235 -24.28 -6.83 0.88
C PRO A 235 -23.23 -7.86 1.30
N LEU A 236 -22.89 -7.94 2.59
CA LEU A 236 -21.87 -8.86 3.10
C LEU A 236 -22.34 -10.32 3.16
N ILE A 237 -23.66 -10.54 3.13
CA ILE A 237 -24.27 -11.87 3.28
C ILE A 237 -24.69 -12.41 1.93
N SER A 238 -25.15 -11.54 1.03
CA SER A 238 -25.46 -11.91 -0.35
C SER A 238 -24.22 -12.31 -1.18
N SER A 239 -23.01 -12.00 -0.69
CA SER A 239 -21.74 -12.26 -1.39
C SER A 239 -21.11 -13.62 -1.07
N GLN A 240 -21.74 -14.46 -0.24
CA GLN A 240 -21.24 -15.80 0.06
C GLN A 240 -21.57 -16.78 -1.08
N PRO A 241 -20.58 -17.36 -1.79
CA PRO A 241 -20.86 -18.41 -2.76
C PRO A 241 -21.41 -19.63 -2.03
N GLN A 242 -22.60 -20.08 -2.39
CA GLN A 242 -23.02 -21.42 -2.03
C GLN A 242 -22.08 -22.40 -2.74
N ALA A 243 -21.13 -22.97 -2.01
CA ALA A 243 -20.42 -24.16 -2.46
C ALA A 243 -21.46 -25.29 -2.54
N ALA A 244 -22.06 -25.45 -3.72
CA ALA A 244 -22.89 -26.59 -4.03
C ALA A 244 -21.97 -27.82 -4.17
N SER A 245 -21.60 -28.44 -3.05
CA SER A 245 -21.22 -29.84 -3.05
C SER A 245 -22.51 -30.66 -3.22
N ALA A 246 -22.70 -31.20 -4.42
CA ALA A 246 -23.63 -32.30 -4.63
C ALA A 246 -23.25 -33.43 -3.66
N ASP A 247 -24.23 -34.01 -2.97
CA ASP A 247 -24.13 -35.12 -2.00
C ASP A 247 -24.03 -34.78 -0.50
N GLN A 248 -24.84 -33.83 0.00
CA GLN A 248 -25.31 -33.88 1.40
C GLN A 248 -26.78 -33.46 1.51
N GLU A 249 -27.55 -34.20 2.32
CA GLU A 249 -28.95 -33.88 2.64
C GLU A 249 -29.11 -32.46 3.20
N PRO A 250 -30.23 -31.77 2.93
CA PRO A 250 -30.43 -30.38 3.32
C PRO A 250 -30.67 -30.27 4.84
N VAL A 251 -29.59 -30.18 5.60
CA VAL A 251 -29.66 -29.66 6.97
C VAL A 251 -29.99 -28.18 6.86
N ALA A 252 -31.13 -27.75 7.40
CA ALA A 252 -31.59 -26.37 7.37
C ALA A 252 -30.59 -25.45 8.10
N GLY A 253 -29.66 -24.85 7.34
CA GLY A 253 -28.76 -23.82 7.84
C GLY A 253 -29.53 -22.57 8.29
N PRO A 254 -28.94 -21.74 9.16
CA PRO A 254 -29.57 -20.50 9.61
C PRO A 254 -29.91 -19.62 8.41
N SER A 255 -31.12 -19.06 8.38
CA SER A 255 -31.54 -18.21 7.27
C SER A 255 -30.61 -16.99 7.15
N ALA A 256 -30.50 -16.41 5.94
CA ALA A 256 -29.69 -15.21 5.71
C ALA A 256 -30.01 -14.08 6.71
N CYS A 257 -31.27 -13.95 7.13
CA CYS A 257 -31.69 -12.99 8.15
C CYS A 257 -31.15 -13.32 9.56
N GLN A 258 -30.98 -14.60 9.91
CA GLN A 258 -30.36 -15.00 11.18
C GLN A 258 -28.85 -14.75 11.16
N GLN A 259 -28.18 -15.06 10.05
CA GLN A 259 -26.76 -14.75 9.85
C GLN A 259 -26.51 -13.24 9.95
N LEU A 260 -27.40 -12.43 9.38
CA LEU A 260 -27.34 -10.96 9.45
C LEU A 260 -27.44 -10.42 10.86
N ARG A 261 -28.41 -10.92 11.62
CA ARG A 261 -28.57 -10.52 13.02
C ARG A 261 -27.37 -10.92 13.87
N GLN A 262 -26.81 -12.10 13.62
CA GLN A 262 -25.63 -12.57 14.35
C GLN A 262 -24.40 -11.72 14.02
N LEU A 263 -24.16 -11.45 12.73
CA LEU A 263 -23.06 -10.60 12.27
C LEU A 263 -23.14 -9.19 12.85
N LEU A 264 -24.34 -8.59 12.81
CA LEU A 264 -24.59 -7.28 13.39
C LEU A 264 -24.33 -7.28 14.91
N LYS A 265 -24.80 -8.32 15.62
CA LYS A 265 -24.61 -8.43 17.07
C LYS A 265 -23.13 -8.51 17.44
N GLU A 266 -22.35 -9.30 16.72
CA GLU A 266 -20.91 -9.42 16.93
C GLU A 266 -20.17 -8.11 16.60
N ALA A 267 -20.54 -7.44 15.49
CA ALA A 267 -19.92 -6.17 15.11
C ALA A 267 -20.22 -5.07 16.14
N LEU A 268 -21.45 -5.03 16.65
CA LEU A 268 -21.82 -4.11 17.73
C LEU A 268 -21.05 -4.40 19.02
N GLN A 269 -20.81 -5.67 19.35
CA GLN A 269 -19.99 -6.04 20.50
C GLN A 269 -18.57 -5.50 20.38
N ILE A 270 -17.94 -5.62 19.20
CA ILE A 270 -16.60 -5.06 18.95
C ILE A 270 -16.62 -3.54 19.13
N LEU A 271 -17.61 -2.84 18.56
CA LEU A 271 -17.73 -1.38 18.73
C LEU A 271 -17.95 -0.98 20.19
N GLN A 272 -18.59 -1.82 21.00
CA GLN A 272 -18.74 -1.60 22.44
C GLN A 272 -17.43 -1.81 23.20
N ASP A 273 -16.67 -2.84 22.83
CA ASP A 273 -15.38 -3.17 23.45
C ASP A 273 -14.33 -2.08 23.12
N GLU A 274 -14.35 -1.54 21.90
CA GLU A 274 -13.58 -0.36 21.49
C GLU A 274 -14.07 0.95 22.16
N GLY A 275 -15.23 0.94 22.80
CA GLY A 275 -15.84 2.13 23.42
C GLY A 275 -16.44 3.13 22.43
N ALA A 276 -16.50 2.80 21.14
CA ALA A 276 -17.07 3.66 20.10
C ALA A 276 -18.59 3.88 20.29
N VAL A 277 -19.27 2.85 20.80
CA VAL A 277 -20.70 2.90 21.17
C VAL A 277 -20.90 2.31 22.56
N TYR A 278 -21.96 2.71 23.25
CA TYR A 278 -22.36 2.10 24.51
C TYR A 278 -23.87 2.16 24.69
N ARG A 279 -24.41 1.40 25.65
CA ARG A 279 -25.85 1.35 25.94
C ARG A 279 -26.14 2.07 27.25
N LYS A 280 -26.88 3.18 27.22
CA LYS A 280 -27.19 3.94 28.45
C LYS A 280 -27.99 3.11 29.46
N VAL A 281 -28.96 2.33 28.98
CA VAL A 281 -29.77 1.39 29.76
C VAL A 281 -29.81 0.04 29.05
N LYS A 282 -29.71 -1.07 29.80
CA LYS A 282 -29.96 -2.42 29.25
C LYS A 282 -31.48 -2.67 29.29
N SER A 283 -32.20 -2.16 28.29
CA SER A 283 -33.63 -2.41 28.09
C SER A 283 -33.87 -3.40 26.94
N GLN A 284 -35.10 -3.90 26.81
CA GLN A 284 -35.49 -4.79 25.70
C GLN A 284 -35.41 -4.09 24.32
N ASP A 285 -35.48 -2.76 24.28
CA ASP A 285 -35.49 -1.93 23.06
C ASP A 285 -34.08 -1.46 22.64
N GLU A 286 -33.05 -2.28 22.90
CA GLU A 286 -31.59 -2.00 22.76
C GLU A 286 -31.23 -0.71 21.98
N VAL A 287 -31.04 0.41 22.69
CA VAL A 287 -30.58 1.67 22.08
C VAL A 287 -29.10 1.89 22.34
N TYR A 288 -28.33 2.09 21.28
CA TYR A 288 -26.90 2.38 21.32
C TYR A 288 -26.69 3.89 21.15
N LEU A 289 -25.80 4.45 21.97
CA LEU A 289 -25.33 5.83 21.86
C LEU A 289 -23.89 5.82 21.34
N VAL A 290 -23.59 6.76 20.44
CA VAL A 290 -22.24 6.95 19.90
C VAL A 290 -21.47 7.85 20.86
N THR A 291 -20.42 7.31 21.47
CA THR A 291 -19.71 7.92 22.61
C THR A 291 -19.25 9.35 22.32
N VAL A 292 -18.65 9.60 21.15
CA VAL A 292 -18.10 10.91 20.78
C VAL A 292 -19.19 11.94 20.44
N GLN A 293 -20.40 11.48 20.08
CA GLN A 293 -21.53 12.35 19.72
C GLN A 293 -22.46 12.62 20.92
N ASP A 294 -22.26 11.93 22.06
CA ASP A 294 -23.04 12.12 23.26
C ASP A 294 -22.56 13.33 24.06
N LYS A 295 -23.20 14.47 23.80
CA LYS A 295 -22.91 15.74 24.49
C LYS A 295 -23.20 15.67 25.99
N ASP A 296 -24.21 14.91 26.41
CA ASP A 296 -24.58 14.81 27.82
C ASP A 296 -23.50 14.05 28.59
N LEU A 297 -22.93 13.00 27.99
CA LEU A 297 -21.79 12.28 28.56
C LEU A 297 -20.54 13.17 28.66
N LEU A 298 -20.22 13.94 27.61
CA LEU A 298 -19.09 14.89 27.62
C LEU A 298 -19.24 15.91 28.77
N VAL A 299 -20.43 16.50 28.91
CA VAL A 299 -20.73 17.46 29.99
C VAL A 299 -20.61 16.79 31.36
N ALA A 300 -21.18 15.60 31.54
CA ALA A 300 -21.11 14.88 32.81
C ALA A 300 -19.67 14.56 33.24
N VAL A 301 -18.82 14.09 32.31
CA VAL A 301 -17.40 13.82 32.59
C VAL A 301 -16.65 15.11 32.94
N LYS A 302 -16.88 16.18 32.18
CA LYS A 302 -16.29 17.50 32.43
C LYS A 302 -16.67 18.05 33.81
N ASP A 303 -17.94 17.94 34.20
CA ASP A 303 -18.43 18.40 35.51
C ASP A 303 -17.83 17.60 36.65
N ILE A 304 -17.71 16.27 36.51
CA ILE A 304 -17.05 15.40 37.49
C ILE A 304 -15.60 15.82 37.71
N ILE A 305 -14.82 15.98 36.64
CA ILE A 305 -13.40 16.36 36.75
C ILE A 305 -13.27 17.74 37.38
N ARG A 306 -14.14 18.69 37.01
CA ARG A 306 -14.13 20.06 37.55
C ARG A 306 -14.49 20.11 39.04
N GLU A 307 -15.48 19.35 39.47
CA GLU A 307 -15.86 19.26 40.88
C GLU A 307 -14.80 18.55 41.71
N ASP A 308 -14.27 17.43 41.22
CA ASP A 308 -13.33 16.61 41.99
C ASP A 308 -11.92 17.23 42.03
N SER A 309 -11.51 17.97 41.00
CA SER A 309 -10.23 18.71 41.03
C SER A 309 -10.18 19.80 42.10
N ARG A 310 -11.32 20.24 42.64
CA ARG A 310 -11.38 21.21 43.76
C ARG A 310 -11.16 20.59 45.12
N ARG A 311 -11.18 19.25 45.24
CA ARG A 311 -10.96 18.56 46.52
C ARG A 311 -9.48 18.51 46.83
N GLU A 312 -9.08 18.84 48.05
CA GLU A 312 -7.66 18.89 48.48
C GLU A 312 -6.83 17.67 48.05
N LYS A 313 -7.43 16.48 48.07
CA LYS A 313 -6.80 15.22 47.64
C LYS A 313 -6.34 15.19 46.18
N TYR A 314 -6.97 15.95 45.29
CA TYR A 314 -6.77 15.91 43.84
C TYR A 314 -6.25 17.24 43.25
N VAL A 315 -6.02 18.26 44.08
CA VAL A 315 -5.60 19.60 43.63
C VAL A 315 -4.22 19.58 42.93
N GLU A 316 -3.27 18.78 43.41
CA GLU A 316 -1.92 18.76 42.81
C GLU A 316 -1.81 17.86 41.57
N LYS A 317 -2.39 16.65 41.64
CA LYS A 317 -2.19 15.61 40.60
C LYS A 317 -3.40 15.39 39.70
N GLY A 318 -4.55 15.97 39.99
CA GLY A 318 -5.80 15.68 39.29
C GLY A 318 -6.42 14.34 39.69
N CYS A 319 -7.50 13.98 39.00
CA CYS A 319 -8.28 12.78 39.23
C CYS A 319 -7.77 11.61 38.39
N HIS A 320 -7.57 10.44 39.02
CA HIS A 320 -7.22 9.22 38.30
C HIS A 320 -8.39 8.70 37.44
N VAL A 321 -8.09 8.13 36.27
CA VAL A 321 -9.09 7.62 35.30
C VAL A 321 -10.11 6.66 35.91
N LEU A 322 -9.70 5.78 36.84
CA LEU A 322 -10.61 4.84 37.48
C LEU A 322 -11.59 5.52 38.46
N HIS A 323 -11.16 6.61 39.10
CA HIS A 323 -12.03 7.41 39.96
C HIS A 323 -13.09 8.13 39.11
N ILE A 324 -12.65 8.74 38.00
CA ILE A 324 -13.55 9.38 37.03
C ILE A 324 -14.56 8.35 36.50
N LEU A 325 -14.11 7.16 36.11
CA LEU A 325 -14.99 6.09 35.65
C LEU A 325 -16.04 5.69 36.69
N SER A 326 -15.63 5.55 37.95
CA SER A 326 -16.55 5.24 39.05
C SER A 326 -17.61 6.34 39.21
N ALA A 327 -17.19 7.61 39.20
CA ALA A 327 -18.09 8.75 39.34
C ALA A 327 -19.07 8.86 38.16
N VAL A 328 -18.59 8.65 36.92
CA VAL A 328 -19.42 8.65 35.70
C VAL A 328 -20.47 7.54 35.75
N ARG A 329 -20.09 6.36 36.21
CA ARG A 329 -21.01 5.22 36.36
C ARG A 329 -22.10 5.48 37.40
N GLN A 330 -21.77 6.20 38.48
CA GLN A 330 -22.73 6.56 39.51
C GLN A 330 -23.67 7.70 39.09
N ARG A 331 -23.16 8.71 38.37
CA ARG A 331 -23.91 9.93 38.06
C ARG A 331 -24.61 9.93 36.71
N TYR A 332 -24.14 9.14 35.74
CA TYR A 332 -24.62 9.19 34.36
C TYR A 332 -25.09 7.84 33.83
N SER A 333 -24.22 6.83 33.73
CA SER A 333 -24.62 5.48 33.30
C SER A 333 -23.63 4.40 33.73
N LEU A 334 -24.15 3.37 34.41
CA LEU A 334 -23.39 2.20 34.86
C LEU A 334 -22.69 1.44 33.72
N ASN A 335 -23.14 1.61 32.48
CA ASN A 335 -22.69 0.85 31.32
C ASN A 335 -21.56 1.54 30.53
N VAL A 336 -21.09 2.70 30.97
CA VAL A 336 -19.92 3.33 30.35
C VAL A 336 -18.70 2.44 30.58
N SER A 337 -18.07 2.01 29.48
CA SER A 337 -16.84 1.21 29.52
C SER A 337 -15.63 2.13 29.76
N ARG A 338 -14.51 1.54 30.19
CA ARG A 338 -13.25 2.28 30.32
C ARG A 338 -12.82 2.86 28.97
N ALA A 339 -12.92 2.07 27.89
CA ALA A 339 -12.59 2.52 26.53
C ALA A 339 -13.45 3.70 26.08
N ALA A 340 -14.76 3.69 26.38
CA ALA A 340 -15.64 4.82 26.08
C ALA A 340 -15.25 6.08 26.86
N LEU A 341 -14.88 5.94 28.15
CA LEU A 341 -14.38 7.07 28.94
C LEU A 341 -13.07 7.63 28.37
N GLU A 342 -12.12 6.78 27.99
CA GLU A 342 -10.85 7.22 27.41
C GLU A 342 -11.05 8.00 26.10
N LEU A 343 -12.00 7.60 25.26
CA LEU A 343 -12.40 8.37 24.06
C LEU A 343 -12.98 9.74 24.40
N VAL A 344 -13.82 9.82 25.44
CA VAL A 344 -14.36 11.09 25.94
C VAL A 344 -13.25 11.99 26.48
N LEU A 345 -12.36 11.47 27.31
CA LEU A 345 -11.24 12.21 27.88
C LEU A 345 -10.35 12.79 26.78
N LYS A 346 -10.01 11.97 25.77
CA LYS A 346 -9.26 12.42 24.60
C LYS A 346 -9.98 13.55 23.85
N THR A 347 -11.31 13.46 23.72
CA THR A 347 -12.11 14.51 23.06
C THR A 347 -12.09 15.82 23.86
N LEU A 348 -12.27 15.75 25.17
CA LEU A 348 -12.22 16.92 26.05
C LEU A 348 -10.82 17.55 26.08
N GLU A 349 -9.76 16.74 26.07
CA GLU A 349 -8.38 17.22 26.00
C GLU A 349 -8.10 17.93 24.67
N CYS A 350 -8.51 17.37 23.53
CA CYS A 350 -8.41 18.03 22.22
C CYS A 350 -9.17 19.36 22.17
N ASN A 351 -10.27 19.49 22.92
CA ASN A 351 -11.07 20.72 23.01
C ASN A 351 -10.52 21.71 24.06
N SER A 352 -9.40 21.41 24.73
CA SER A 352 -8.86 22.22 25.83
C SER A 352 -9.85 22.42 26.99
N ASP A 353 -10.70 21.42 27.27
CA ASP A 353 -11.61 21.44 28.42
C ASP A 353 -10.95 20.88 29.69
N ILE A 354 -9.97 19.99 29.52
CA ILE A 354 -9.20 19.32 30.57
C ILE A 354 -7.73 19.19 30.12
N ILE A 355 -6.84 18.91 31.06
CA ILE A 355 -5.44 18.57 30.79
C ILE A 355 -5.05 17.25 31.46
N SER A 356 -4.21 16.47 30.80
CA SER A 356 -3.52 15.35 31.42
C SER A 356 -2.31 15.84 32.21
N THR A 357 -2.22 15.47 33.48
CA THR A 357 -1.13 15.89 34.39
C THR A 357 -0.04 14.84 34.53
N SER A 358 -0.41 13.56 34.35
CA SER A 358 0.47 12.40 34.33
C SER A 358 -0.26 11.23 33.69
N ASP A 359 0.41 10.08 33.57
CA ASP A 359 -0.22 8.85 33.07
C ASP A 359 -1.51 8.56 33.85
N SER A 360 -2.63 8.56 33.13
CA SER A 360 -3.98 8.27 33.65
C SER A 360 -4.56 9.28 34.66
N HIS A 361 -4.04 10.51 34.75
CA HIS A 361 -4.61 11.56 35.60
C HIS A 361 -5.02 12.80 34.80
N TYR A 362 -6.18 13.36 35.17
CA TYR A 362 -6.78 14.50 34.48
C TYR A 362 -7.24 15.58 35.46
N THR A 363 -7.05 16.83 35.10
CA THR A 363 -7.62 17.97 35.84
C THR A 363 -8.32 18.94 34.89
N ALA A 364 -9.26 19.72 35.43
CA ALA A 364 -9.95 20.75 34.67
C ALA A 364 -9.04 21.98 34.53
N ILE A 365 -9.17 22.69 33.40
CA ILE A 365 -8.52 23.99 33.19
C ILE A 365 -9.21 25.08 34.00
#